data_AF-A0A3D5BIV2-F1
#
_entry.id   AF-A0A3D5BIV2-F1
#
_cell.length_a   1.000
_cell.length_b   1.000
_cell.length_c   1.000
_cell.angle_alpha   90.00
_cell.angle_beta   90.00
_cell.angle_gamma   90.00
#
_symmetry.space_group_name_H-M   'P 1'
#
loop_
_entity.id
_entity.type
_entity.pdbx_description
1 polymer ?
#
loop_
_entity_poly.entity_id
_entity_poly.type
_entity_poly.pdbx_seq_one_letter_code
_entity_poly.pdbx_strand_id
1 'polypeptide(L)'
;MLNSVTKLAPIVASVAALAQRHCGFEPSLSADCTKTAQSLPKAGCCRLIAGKQGVFMQRLLQLVFVGILIYLGFSFWQKEQPTLTLPVLSSGLCSTPLGWKLGYLDPAFNLSEAEATAAIEQAAQMWNQAFGRTLLQQDAQGFSIDFRYDERQQQLLKQHLLKRNLDRYDQAISPGIEQLPQKFAELQQQIDSFNQQNARLQQDVAAYRADGPNASSEREQLMRRQQQLQQEAAWLDQQKQQLMRDQDYLNETIKQRNELLTTAKTPTQQAPFEVGLMNIKAGQRTMTIFAFASNQDLVATLAHEFGHAFGVGHTDTDDSIMYHSLTSQQTTLTPTDIAALQAQCHF
;
A
#
# COMPACT_ATOMS: atom_id res chain seq x y z
N MET A 1 -4.16 -19.92 -55.46
CA MET A 1 -2.96 -19.43 -54.77
C MET A 1 -3.01 -19.88 -53.32
N LEU A 2 -2.74 -21.16 -53.08
CA LEU A 2 -2.86 -21.83 -51.79
C LEU A 2 -1.51 -22.49 -51.50
N ASN A 3 -0.78 -21.93 -50.54
CA ASN A 3 0.32 -22.58 -49.82
C ASN A 3 0.73 -21.63 -48.69
N SER A 4 0.00 -21.65 -47.56
CA SER A 4 0.45 -21.13 -46.26
C SER A 4 -0.60 -21.41 -45.17
N VAL A 5 -0.88 -22.67 -44.88
CA VAL A 5 -1.63 -23.06 -43.66
C VAL A 5 -0.96 -24.28 -43.04
N THR A 6 0.28 -24.09 -42.58
CA THR A 6 1.03 -25.08 -41.77
C THR A 6 1.93 -24.38 -40.74
N LYS A 7 1.43 -23.33 -40.09
CA LYS A 7 2.07 -22.71 -38.92
C LYS A 7 1.02 -22.15 -37.94
N LEU A 8 0.32 -23.03 -37.23
CA LEU A 8 -0.51 -22.64 -36.06
C LEU A 8 -0.24 -23.51 -34.82
N ALA A 9 0.96 -24.10 -34.74
CA ALA A 9 1.50 -24.67 -33.52
C ALA A 9 2.90 -24.05 -33.33
N PRO A 10 3.03 -22.84 -32.74
CA PRO A 10 2.84 -22.64 -31.29
C PRO A 10 2.41 -21.20 -30.91
N ILE A 11 1.15 -20.94 -30.54
CA ILE A 11 0.76 -19.61 -30.01
C ILE A 11 0.10 -19.69 -28.63
N VAL A 12 -0.35 -20.88 -28.21
CA VAL A 12 -0.95 -21.11 -26.88
C VAL A 12 0.08 -21.03 -25.74
N ALA A 13 1.38 -21.16 -26.02
CA ALA A 13 2.41 -21.22 -24.98
C ALA A 13 2.86 -19.85 -24.42
N SER A 14 2.62 -18.73 -25.12
CA SER A 14 3.15 -17.42 -24.69
C SER A 14 2.29 -16.69 -23.65
N VAL A 15 1.05 -17.12 -23.40
CA VAL A 15 0.16 -16.47 -22.42
C VAL A 15 0.31 -17.08 -21.02
N ALA A 16 0.75 -18.34 -20.91
CA ALA A 16 0.93 -19.02 -19.63
C ALA A 16 2.25 -18.68 -18.90
N ALA A 17 3.28 -18.20 -19.63
CA ALA A 17 4.62 -18.00 -19.08
C ALA A 17 4.81 -16.65 -18.34
N LEU A 18 3.83 -15.74 -18.36
CA LEU A 18 3.94 -14.44 -17.69
C LEU A 18 3.34 -14.41 -16.28
N ALA A 19 2.65 -15.47 -15.84
CA ALA A 19 1.90 -15.51 -14.58
C ALA A 19 2.68 -16.14 -13.39
N GLN A 20 3.95 -16.49 -13.56
CA GLN A 20 4.65 -17.38 -12.61
C GLN A 20 5.98 -16.85 -12.06
N ARG A 21 6.15 -15.52 -12.04
CA ARG A 21 7.17 -14.88 -11.22
C ARG A 21 6.51 -13.72 -10.51
N HIS A 22 6.08 -13.94 -9.27
CA HIS A 22 6.01 -12.96 -8.17
C HIS A 22 5.40 -13.68 -6.97
N CYS A 23 6.24 -14.22 -6.08
CA CYS A 23 5.98 -14.44 -4.64
C CYS A 23 7.20 -15.11 -3.97
N GLY A 24 7.80 -14.42 -2.99
CA GLY A 24 8.18 -15.01 -1.70
C GLY A 24 9.55 -15.68 -1.50
N PHE A 25 10.50 -14.89 -0.97
CA PHE A 25 11.27 -15.11 0.27
C PHE A 25 12.28 -16.27 0.47
N GLU A 26 13.35 -15.93 1.21
CA GLU A 26 14.65 -16.60 1.44
C GLU A 26 14.62 -17.88 2.34
N PRO A 27 15.78 -18.56 2.58
CA PRO A 27 16.66 -18.14 3.69
C PRO A 27 18.17 -18.18 3.42
N SER A 28 18.87 -17.31 4.15
CA SER A 28 20.30 -17.04 4.20
C SER A 28 21.14 -18.06 4.98
N LEU A 29 22.30 -18.38 4.38
CA LEU A 29 23.63 -18.67 4.94
C LEU A 29 23.79 -19.25 6.36
N SER A 30 24.25 -20.51 6.38
CA SER A 30 24.89 -21.19 7.50
C SER A 30 26.36 -20.78 7.67
N ALA A 31 26.76 -20.64 8.94
CA ALA A 31 28.11 -20.39 9.42
C ALA A 31 29.07 -21.58 9.20
N ASP A 32 30.34 -21.28 8.95
CA ASP A 32 31.44 -22.22 9.10
C ASP A 32 32.72 -21.48 9.50
N CYS A 33 33.38 -21.90 10.59
CA CYS A 33 34.83 -21.85 10.76
C CYS A 33 35.27 -22.49 12.08
N THR A 34 35.84 -23.68 11.95
CA THR A 34 36.66 -24.42 12.93
C THR A 34 38.11 -23.87 12.97
N LYS A 35 38.79 -23.91 14.14
CA LYS A 35 40.13 -24.55 14.36
C LYS A 35 40.93 -24.07 15.60
N THR A 36 41.15 -25.03 16.51
CA THR A 36 42.40 -25.50 17.17
C THR A 36 43.34 -24.60 18.03
N ALA A 37 43.91 -25.28 19.03
CA ALA A 37 44.62 -24.84 20.22
C ALA A 37 46.17 -24.92 20.13
N GLN A 38 46.83 -24.74 21.30
CA GLN A 38 48.26 -24.94 21.68
C GLN A 38 49.07 -23.62 21.70
N SER A 39 49.94 -23.27 22.66
CA SER A 39 50.80 -24.03 23.59
C SER A 39 51.42 -23.12 24.68
N LEU A 40 51.64 -23.65 25.89
CA LEU A 40 52.56 -23.16 26.94
C LEU A 40 54.02 -23.60 26.65
N PRO A 41 55.09 -22.99 27.21
CA PRO A 41 55.65 -23.46 28.50
C PRO A 41 56.39 -22.42 29.40
N LYS A 42 56.86 -22.99 30.53
CA LYS A 42 57.36 -22.51 31.83
C LYS A 42 58.79 -21.93 31.92
N ALA A 43 59.06 -21.43 33.14
CA ALA A 43 60.32 -21.31 33.91
C ALA A 43 61.06 -19.97 33.76
N GLY A 44 61.58 -19.29 34.80
CA GLY A 44 61.75 -19.55 36.23
C GLY A 44 63.03 -18.80 36.67
N CYS A 45 63.04 -18.10 37.82
CA CYS A 45 64.22 -17.94 38.70
C CYS A 45 63.96 -16.94 39.86
N CYS A 46 64.31 -17.39 41.07
CA CYS A 46 64.28 -16.67 42.34
C CYS A 46 65.31 -15.53 42.45
N ARG A 47 64.99 -14.48 43.21
CA ARG A 47 65.90 -13.92 44.21
C ARG A 47 65.15 -13.16 45.32
N LEU A 48 65.50 -13.49 46.56
CA LEU A 48 65.03 -12.89 47.81
C LEU A 48 65.38 -11.39 47.91
N ILE A 49 64.64 -10.62 48.71
CA ILE A 49 65.08 -10.09 50.02
C ILE A 49 63.96 -9.28 50.68
N ALA A 50 63.93 -9.41 52.01
CA ALA A 50 63.10 -8.84 53.07
C ALA A 50 62.50 -7.43 52.90
N GLY A 51 61.34 -7.21 53.56
CA GLY A 51 60.75 -5.89 53.75
C GLY A 51 59.24 -5.81 54.06
N LYS A 52 58.56 -6.90 54.46
CA LYS A 52 57.25 -6.84 55.13
C LYS A 52 57.51 -6.29 56.53
N GLN A 53 57.06 -5.09 56.93
CA GLN A 53 55.77 -4.94 57.64
C GLN A 53 55.24 -3.48 57.66
N GLY A 54 55.92 -2.49 57.08
CA GLY A 54 55.43 -1.09 57.05
C GLY A 54 54.50 -0.73 55.88
N VAL A 55 54.68 -1.38 54.73
CA VAL A 55 53.94 -1.05 53.49
C VAL A 55 52.51 -1.61 53.49
N PHE A 56 52.26 -2.69 54.23
CA PHE A 56 50.93 -3.33 54.25
C PHE A 56 49.90 -2.48 55.00
N MET A 57 50.27 -1.89 56.14
CA MET A 57 49.36 -1.04 56.91
C MET A 57 49.08 0.29 56.18
N GLN A 58 50.07 0.85 55.49
CA GLN A 58 49.90 2.06 54.68
C GLN A 58 49.00 1.82 53.45
N ARG A 59 49.14 0.66 52.76
CA ARG A 59 48.26 0.29 51.65
C ARG A 59 46.84 -0.03 52.11
N LEU A 60 46.67 -0.63 53.29
CA LEU A 60 45.35 -0.88 53.87
C LEU A 60 44.63 0.43 54.21
N LEU A 61 45.33 1.40 54.82
CA LEU A 61 44.81 2.74 55.10
C LEU A 61 44.46 3.52 53.82
N GLN A 62 45.30 3.43 52.78
CA GLN A 62 45.00 4.04 51.48
C GLN A 62 43.76 3.44 50.81
N LEU A 63 43.59 2.12 50.86
CA LEU A 63 42.42 1.46 50.29
C LEU A 63 41.13 1.78 51.06
N VAL A 64 41.19 1.86 52.39
CA VAL A 64 40.06 2.31 53.21
C VAL A 64 39.70 3.76 52.92
N PHE A 65 40.69 4.65 52.78
CA PHE A 65 40.45 6.06 52.47
C PHE A 65 39.84 6.25 51.07
N VAL A 66 40.34 5.52 50.07
CA VAL A 66 39.75 5.52 48.71
C VAL A 66 38.33 4.96 48.73
N GLY A 67 38.08 3.89 49.48
CA GLY A 67 36.73 3.34 49.67
C GLY A 67 35.77 4.34 50.33
N ILE A 68 36.23 5.08 51.34
CA ILE A 68 35.46 6.15 51.98
C ILE A 68 35.20 7.31 51.01
N LEU A 69 36.18 7.72 50.21
CA LEU A 69 36.00 8.77 49.19
C LEU A 69 35.03 8.34 48.08
N ILE A 70 35.06 7.08 47.66
CA ILE A 70 34.10 6.53 46.69
C ILE A 70 32.70 6.47 47.31
N TYR A 71 32.57 6.04 48.56
CA TYR A 71 31.29 6.00 49.28
C TYR A 71 30.70 7.40 49.53
N LEU A 72 31.54 8.36 49.92
CA LEU A 72 31.15 9.76 50.08
C LEU A 72 30.82 10.41 48.73
N GLY A 73 31.57 10.12 47.67
CA GLY A 73 31.27 10.58 46.31
C GLY A 73 29.96 9.99 45.77
N PHE A 74 29.69 8.71 46.02
CA PHE A 74 28.46 8.04 45.60
C PHE A 74 27.23 8.53 46.39
N SER A 75 27.37 8.75 47.70
CA SER A 75 26.29 9.32 48.53
C SER A 75 26.04 10.80 48.22
N PHE A 76 27.06 11.57 47.81
CA PHE A 76 26.89 12.94 47.33
C PHE A 76 26.24 12.96 45.93
N TRP A 77 26.61 12.04 45.04
CA TRP A 77 25.96 11.87 43.73
C TRP A 77 24.49 11.47 43.83
N GLN A 78 24.11 10.67 44.83
CA GLN A 78 22.69 10.39 45.12
C GLN A 78 21.94 11.60 45.71
N LYS A 79 22.62 12.54 46.38
CA LYS A 79 21.99 13.72 46.98
C LYS A 79 21.77 14.88 46.01
N GLU A 80 22.45 14.89 44.86
CA GLU A 80 22.33 15.93 43.82
C GLU A 80 21.72 15.42 42.50
N GLN A 81 20.86 14.40 42.55
CA GLN A 81 19.87 14.33 41.48
C GLN A 81 18.79 15.36 41.83
N PRO A 82 18.69 16.49 41.10
CA PRO A 82 17.47 17.27 41.17
C PRO A 82 16.39 16.29 40.75
N THR A 83 15.54 15.89 41.70
CA THR A 83 14.26 15.31 41.35
C THR A 83 13.56 16.40 40.56
N LEU A 84 13.69 16.32 39.23
CA LEU A 84 12.76 16.94 38.30
C LEU A 84 11.43 16.24 38.54
N THR A 85 10.79 16.56 39.66
CA THR A 85 9.35 16.50 39.75
C THR A 85 8.88 17.58 38.80
N LEU A 86 8.78 17.24 37.52
CA LEU A 86 7.87 17.93 36.63
C LEU A 86 6.53 17.92 37.38
N PRO A 87 5.95 19.09 37.72
CA PRO A 87 4.56 19.07 38.12
C PRO A 87 3.83 18.43 36.94
N VAL A 88 3.24 17.28 37.21
CA VAL A 88 2.36 16.57 36.30
C VAL A 88 1.27 17.57 35.91
N LEU A 89 1.41 18.19 34.73
CA LEU A 89 0.41 19.03 34.10
C LEU A 89 -0.79 18.20 33.59
N SER A 90 -0.88 16.90 33.92
CA SER A 90 -1.92 16.02 33.38
C SER A 90 -3.31 16.26 33.98
N SER A 91 -3.41 16.77 35.21
CA SER A 91 -4.68 16.80 35.95
C SER A 91 -5.70 17.84 35.45
N GLY A 92 -5.32 18.73 34.53
CA GLY A 92 -6.18 19.81 34.03
C GLY A 92 -6.57 19.72 32.56
N LEU A 93 -5.93 18.85 31.76
CA LEU A 93 -6.08 18.85 30.31
C LEU A 93 -7.47 18.43 29.83
N CYS A 94 -8.14 17.57 30.59
CA CYS A 94 -9.43 16.99 30.23
C CYS A 94 -10.54 17.37 31.22
N SER A 95 -10.27 18.34 32.11
CA SER A 95 -11.21 18.82 33.12
C SER A 95 -12.09 19.95 32.58
N THR A 96 -11.61 20.67 31.56
CA THR A 96 -12.34 21.69 30.80
C THR A 96 -12.37 21.31 29.32
N PRO A 97 -13.48 21.55 28.60
CA PRO A 97 -13.52 21.34 27.16
C PRO A 97 -12.40 22.11 26.44
N LEU A 98 -11.72 21.47 25.51
CA LEU A 98 -10.78 22.13 24.62
C LEU A 98 -11.56 22.88 23.52
N GLY A 99 -11.43 24.20 23.53
CA GLY A 99 -12.00 25.08 22.51
C GLY A 99 -11.20 25.03 21.20
N TRP A 100 -11.87 24.95 20.07
CA TRP A 100 -11.27 25.04 18.73
C TRP A 100 -11.98 26.08 17.86
N LYS A 101 -11.29 26.59 16.85
CA LYS A 101 -11.89 27.41 15.79
C LYS A 101 -11.29 27.10 14.43
N LEU A 102 -12.09 27.33 13.39
CA LEU A 102 -11.57 27.38 12.03
C LEU A 102 -10.61 28.57 11.92
N GLY A 103 -9.40 28.27 11.44
CA GLY A 103 -8.33 29.22 11.21
C GLY A 103 -8.25 29.66 9.76
N TYR A 104 -7.04 29.71 9.21
CA TYR A 104 -6.85 29.97 7.78
C TYR A 104 -7.37 28.79 6.96
N LEU A 105 -8.16 29.05 5.92
CA LEU A 105 -8.64 28.05 4.96
C LEU A 105 -8.12 28.38 3.57
N ASP A 106 -7.17 27.60 3.06
CA ASP A 106 -6.64 27.80 1.72
C ASP A 106 -7.70 27.49 0.64
N PRO A 107 -8.06 28.45 -0.24
CA PRO A 107 -9.04 28.23 -1.30
C PRO A 107 -8.65 27.10 -2.27
N ALA A 108 -7.37 26.71 -2.36
CA ALA A 108 -6.90 25.63 -3.23
C ALA A 108 -7.45 24.25 -2.85
N PHE A 109 -7.96 24.07 -1.62
CA PHE A 109 -8.69 22.86 -1.25
C PHE A 109 -10.08 22.76 -1.89
N ASN A 110 -10.62 23.87 -2.44
CA ASN A 110 -12.00 23.94 -2.93
C ASN A 110 -13.02 23.43 -1.88
N LEU A 111 -12.79 23.79 -0.62
CA LEU A 111 -13.58 23.45 0.55
C LEU A 111 -14.20 24.75 1.10
N SER A 112 -15.50 24.80 1.29
CA SER A 112 -16.15 25.96 1.92
C SER A 112 -15.92 25.98 3.44
N GLU A 113 -16.02 27.16 4.06
CA GLU A 113 -15.93 27.28 5.52
C GLU A 113 -16.97 26.42 6.26
N ALA A 114 -18.17 26.29 5.69
CA ALA A 114 -19.24 25.48 6.25
C ALA A 114 -18.88 23.99 6.21
N GLU A 115 -18.33 23.49 5.10
CA GLU A 115 -17.87 22.10 4.99
C GLU A 115 -16.68 21.82 5.91
N ALA A 116 -15.71 22.73 5.97
CA ALA A 116 -14.56 22.62 6.88
C ALA A 116 -15.02 22.56 8.34
N THR A 117 -15.90 23.48 8.75
CA THR A 117 -16.43 23.54 10.11
C THR A 117 -17.24 22.29 10.45
N ALA A 118 -18.04 21.78 9.51
CA ALA A 118 -18.82 20.56 9.69
C ALA A 118 -17.90 19.33 9.88
N ALA A 119 -16.81 19.22 9.12
CA ALA A 119 -15.85 18.13 9.28
C ALA A 119 -15.13 18.19 10.64
N ILE A 120 -14.73 19.38 11.10
CA ILE A 120 -14.13 19.58 12.42
C ILE A 120 -15.12 19.19 13.53
N GLU A 121 -16.36 19.67 13.45
CA GLU A 121 -17.40 19.33 14.41
C GLU A 121 -17.67 17.81 14.43
N GLN A 122 -17.73 17.17 13.26
CA GLN A 122 -17.93 15.71 13.18
C GLN A 122 -16.81 14.95 13.89
N ALA A 123 -15.55 15.33 13.67
CA ALA A 123 -14.40 14.74 14.34
C ALA A 123 -14.40 15.00 15.86
N ALA A 124 -14.78 16.21 16.28
CA ALA A 124 -14.94 16.54 17.70
C ALA A 124 -16.04 15.69 18.37
N GLN A 125 -17.15 15.48 17.66
CA GLN A 125 -18.27 14.68 18.16
C GLN A 125 -17.92 13.21 18.34
N MET A 126 -17.00 12.64 17.54
CA MET A 126 -16.52 11.27 17.75
C MET A 126 -16.00 11.08 19.18
N TRP A 127 -15.15 12.00 19.65
CA TRP A 127 -14.62 11.99 21.01
C TRP A 127 -15.69 12.33 22.05
N ASN A 128 -16.50 13.37 21.83
CA ASN A 128 -17.54 13.76 22.79
C ASN A 128 -18.55 12.63 23.06
N GLN A 129 -19.00 11.96 22.00
CA GLN A 129 -19.97 10.87 22.09
C GLN A 129 -19.38 9.64 22.77
N ALA A 130 -18.14 9.26 22.45
CA ALA A 130 -17.48 8.11 23.08
C ALA A 130 -17.32 8.26 24.60
N PHE A 131 -17.17 9.50 25.09
CA PHE A 131 -17.01 9.79 26.51
C PHE A 131 -18.28 10.32 27.20
N GLY A 132 -19.39 10.45 26.46
CA GLY A 132 -20.67 10.93 26.97
C GLY A 132 -20.62 12.34 27.57
N ARG A 133 -19.66 13.17 27.17
CA ARG A 133 -19.44 14.52 27.72
C ARG A 133 -18.71 15.41 26.71
N THR A 134 -18.81 16.72 26.87
CA THR A 134 -18.11 17.68 26.00
C THR A 134 -16.61 17.73 26.33
N LEU A 135 -15.79 17.13 25.48
CA LEU A 135 -14.32 17.21 25.51
C LEU A 135 -13.79 18.29 24.56
N LEU A 136 -14.45 18.48 23.42
CA LEU A 136 -14.12 19.44 22.38
C LEU A 136 -15.34 20.28 22.06
N GLN A 137 -15.15 21.59 21.86
CA GLN A 137 -16.23 22.49 21.47
C GLN A 137 -15.71 23.63 20.59
N GLN A 138 -16.56 24.13 19.70
CA GLN A 138 -16.25 25.35 18.97
C GLN A 138 -16.18 26.55 19.93
N ASP A 139 -15.10 27.32 19.85
CA ASP A 139 -14.84 28.50 20.68
C ASP A 139 -14.00 29.51 19.89
N ALA A 140 -14.45 30.77 19.81
CA ALA A 140 -13.72 31.86 19.15
C ALA A 140 -12.33 32.13 19.76
N GLN A 141 -12.12 31.79 21.03
CA GLN A 141 -10.84 31.85 21.74
C GLN A 141 -10.09 30.51 21.74
N GLY A 142 -10.67 29.49 21.11
CA GLY A 142 -10.07 28.18 20.93
C GLY A 142 -8.81 28.22 20.05
N PHE A 143 -8.11 27.09 20.02
CA PHE A 143 -6.94 26.95 19.14
C PHE A 143 -7.33 26.92 17.67
N SER A 144 -6.43 27.41 16.82
CA SER A 144 -6.65 27.49 15.37
C SER A 144 -6.47 26.12 14.72
N ILE A 145 -7.41 25.76 13.84
CA ILE A 145 -7.29 24.67 12.88
C ILE A 145 -7.14 25.28 11.50
N ASP A 146 -5.92 25.29 10.99
CA ASP A 146 -5.59 25.86 9.67
C ASP A 146 -5.59 24.76 8.59
N PHE A 147 -6.04 25.07 7.39
CA PHE A 147 -5.90 24.25 6.19
C PHE A 147 -4.88 24.91 5.27
N ARG A 148 -3.73 24.25 5.05
CA ARG A 148 -2.62 24.80 4.26
C ARG A 148 -2.26 23.87 3.12
N TYR A 149 -2.62 24.27 1.91
CA TYR A 149 -2.38 23.46 0.72
C TYR A 149 -0.88 23.48 0.38
N ASP A 150 -0.25 22.32 0.31
CA ASP A 150 1.16 22.19 -0.05
C ASP A 150 1.44 21.01 -0.98
N GLU A 151 2.72 20.63 -1.14
CA GLU A 151 3.12 19.52 -1.99
C GLU A 151 2.46 18.19 -1.64
N ARG A 152 2.01 17.97 -0.40
CA ARG A 152 1.33 16.75 0.04
C ARG A 152 -0.03 16.61 -0.63
N GLN A 153 -0.84 17.67 -0.65
CA GLN A 153 -2.13 17.65 -1.35
C GLN A 153 -1.94 17.50 -2.87
N GLN A 154 -0.93 18.16 -3.44
CA GLN A 154 -0.60 17.97 -4.86
C GLN A 154 -0.22 16.52 -5.17
N GLN A 155 0.52 15.87 -4.27
CA GLN A 155 0.97 14.50 -4.41
C GLN A 155 -0.20 13.50 -4.30
N LEU A 156 -1.12 13.70 -3.35
CA LEU A 156 -2.35 12.92 -3.24
C LEU A 156 -3.19 13.03 -4.52
N LEU A 157 -3.41 14.24 -5.04
CA LEU A 157 -4.18 14.45 -6.26
C LEU A 157 -3.55 13.74 -7.48
N LYS A 158 -2.22 13.77 -7.60
CA LYS A 158 -1.49 13.03 -8.65
C LYS A 158 -1.68 11.52 -8.50
N GLN A 159 -1.64 10.98 -7.28
CA GLN A 159 -1.88 9.56 -7.02
C GLN A 159 -3.32 9.16 -7.38
N HIS A 160 -4.32 9.96 -6.99
CA HIS A 160 -5.71 9.69 -7.36
C HIS A 160 -5.96 9.76 -8.86
N LEU A 161 -5.34 10.73 -9.56
CA LEU A 161 -5.43 10.80 -11.02
C LEU A 161 -4.82 9.56 -11.68
N LEU A 162 -3.63 9.14 -11.22
CA LEU A 162 -2.99 7.91 -11.69
C LEU A 162 -3.89 6.70 -11.46
N LYS A 163 -4.42 6.53 -10.25
CA LYS A 163 -5.33 5.41 -9.90
C LYS A 163 -6.57 5.39 -10.81
N ARG A 164 -7.23 6.53 -11.00
CA ARG A 164 -8.40 6.63 -11.89
C ARG A 164 -8.08 6.27 -13.34
N ASN A 165 -6.91 6.68 -13.84
CA ASN A 165 -6.47 6.34 -15.18
C ASN A 165 -6.21 4.84 -15.31
N LEU A 166 -5.54 4.21 -14.32
CA LEU A 166 -5.33 2.77 -14.27
C LEU A 166 -6.66 2.00 -14.24
N ASP A 167 -7.61 2.43 -13.40
CA ASP A 167 -8.92 1.78 -13.29
C ASP A 167 -9.69 1.83 -14.61
N ARG A 168 -9.60 2.95 -15.34
CA ARG A 168 -10.19 3.07 -16.68
C ARG A 168 -9.57 2.07 -17.67
N TYR A 169 -8.24 1.91 -17.64
CA TYR A 169 -7.57 0.90 -18.48
C TYR A 169 -7.98 -0.51 -18.09
N ASP A 170 -8.04 -0.82 -16.80
CA ASP A 170 -8.46 -2.14 -16.30
C ASP A 170 -9.88 -2.48 -16.76
N GLN A 171 -10.82 -1.54 -16.64
CA GLN A 171 -12.19 -1.72 -17.14
C GLN A 171 -12.26 -1.97 -18.65
N ALA A 172 -11.35 -1.37 -19.44
CA ALA A 172 -11.28 -1.58 -20.88
C ALA A 172 -10.62 -2.92 -21.27
N ILE A 173 -9.69 -3.42 -20.44
CA ILE A 173 -8.89 -4.63 -20.70
C ILE A 173 -9.65 -5.89 -20.28
N SER A 174 -10.31 -5.89 -19.12
CA SER A 174 -10.92 -7.08 -18.52
C SER A 174 -11.85 -7.86 -19.47
N PRO A 175 -12.79 -7.23 -20.20
CA PRO A 175 -13.66 -7.97 -21.12
C PRO A 175 -12.90 -8.64 -22.26
N GLY A 176 -11.82 -7.99 -22.74
CA GLY A 176 -10.98 -8.52 -23.80
C GLY A 176 -10.23 -9.78 -23.38
N ILE A 177 -9.65 -9.78 -22.18
CA ILE A 177 -8.95 -10.96 -21.63
C ILE A 177 -9.89 -12.15 -21.45
N GLU A 178 -11.12 -11.90 -20.99
CA GLU A 178 -12.10 -12.96 -20.71
C GLU A 178 -12.73 -13.53 -21.98
N GLN A 179 -13.17 -12.66 -22.91
CA GLN A 179 -14.03 -13.06 -24.03
C GLN A 179 -13.26 -13.44 -25.29
N LEU A 180 -12.11 -12.82 -25.54
CA LEU A 180 -11.41 -12.98 -26.81
C LEU A 180 -10.90 -14.42 -27.04
N PRO A 181 -10.36 -15.13 -26.03
CA PRO A 181 -10.01 -16.55 -26.19
C PRO A 181 -11.21 -17.43 -26.56
N GLN A 182 -12.39 -17.15 -25.99
CA GLN A 182 -13.61 -17.90 -26.28
C GLN A 182 -14.05 -17.67 -27.73
N LYS A 183 -14.06 -16.42 -28.20
CA LYS A 183 -14.38 -16.08 -29.59
C LYS A 183 -13.42 -16.72 -30.60
N PHE A 184 -12.13 -16.80 -30.29
CA PHE A 184 -11.17 -17.51 -31.12
C PHE A 184 -11.44 -19.02 -31.15
N ALA A 185 -11.80 -19.63 -30.02
CA ALA A 185 -12.16 -21.04 -29.96
C ALA A 185 -13.45 -21.33 -30.76
N GLU A 186 -14.47 -20.48 -30.66
CA GLU A 186 -15.70 -20.58 -31.44
C GLU A 186 -15.43 -20.47 -32.94
N LEU A 187 -14.62 -19.49 -33.36
CA LEU A 187 -14.23 -19.33 -34.76
C LEU A 187 -13.44 -20.55 -35.25
N GLN A 188 -12.57 -21.13 -34.41
CA GLN A 188 -11.84 -22.34 -34.77
C GLN A 188 -12.78 -23.52 -35.02
N GLN A 189 -13.81 -23.70 -34.20
CA GLN A 189 -14.83 -24.73 -34.43
C GLN A 189 -15.58 -24.54 -35.75
N GLN A 190 -15.89 -23.29 -36.11
CA GLN A 190 -16.54 -22.98 -37.39
C GLN A 190 -15.61 -23.28 -38.58
N ILE A 191 -14.32 -22.95 -38.47
CA ILE A 191 -13.29 -23.30 -39.46
C ILE A 191 -13.18 -24.82 -39.62
N ASP A 192 -13.23 -25.58 -38.52
CA ASP A 192 -13.16 -27.04 -38.57
C ASP A 192 -14.39 -27.64 -39.27
N SER A 193 -15.58 -27.12 -38.98
CA SER A 193 -16.83 -27.49 -39.68
C SER A 193 -16.75 -27.19 -41.19
N PHE A 194 -16.31 -25.99 -41.55
CA PHE A 194 -16.09 -25.60 -42.93
C PHE A 194 -15.13 -26.55 -43.65
N ASN A 195 -14.00 -26.89 -43.01
CA ASN A 195 -13.02 -27.82 -43.58
C ASN A 195 -13.61 -29.21 -43.85
N GLN A 196 -14.46 -29.72 -42.95
CA GLN A 196 -15.18 -30.98 -43.15
C GLN A 196 -16.16 -30.90 -44.33
N GLN A 197 -16.93 -29.83 -44.44
CA GLN A 197 -17.88 -29.63 -45.54
C GLN A 197 -17.16 -29.52 -46.89
N ASN A 198 -16.04 -28.81 -46.92
CA ASN A 198 -15.20 -28.66 -48.11
C ASN A 198 -14.57 -29.99 -48.53
N ALA A 199 -14.09 -30.80 -47.57
CA ALA A 199 -13.60 -32.15 -47.86
C ALA A 199 -14.69 -33.08 -48.43
N ARG A 200 -15.92 -33.00 -47.91
CA ARG A 200 -17.07 -33.73 -48.46
C ARG A 200 -17.40 -33.28 -49.87
N LEU A 201 -17.44 -31.97 -50.14
CA LEU A 201 -17.66 -31.46 -51.49
C LEU A 201 -16.58 -31.95 -52.46
N GLN A 202 -15.31 -32.00 -52.05
CA GLN A 202 -14.23 -32.53 -52.88
C GLN A 202 -14.42 -34.01 -53.22
N GLN A 203 -14.89 -34.82 -52.26
CA GLN A 203 -15.24 -36.22 -52.49
C GLN A 203 -16.42 -36.36 -53.46
N ASP A 204 -17.47 -35.55 -53.29
CA ASP A 204 -18.65 -35.59 -54.17
C ASP A 204 -18.30 -35.16 -55.60
N VAL A 205 -17.47 -34.12 -55.76
CA VAL A 205 -16.95 -33.69 -57.06
C VAL A 205 -16.10 -34.77 -57.72
N ALA A 206 -15.30 -35.51 -56.93
CA ALA A 206 -14.49 -36.63 -57.46
C ALA A 206 -15.35 -37.85 -57.86
N ALA A 207 -16.50 -38.06 -57.21
CA ALA A 207 -17.42 -39.14 -57.51
C ALA A 207 -18.39 -38.83 -58.68
N TYR A 208 -18.53 -37.55 -59.04
CA TYR A 208 -19.44 -37.07 -60.09
C TYR A 208 -19.19 -37.73 -61.45
N ARG A 209 -20.26 -38.17 -62.11
CA ARG A 209 -20.23 -38.77 -63.46
C ARG A 209 -21.09 -37.98 -64.44
N ALA A 210 -20.45 -37.46 -65.49
CA ALA A 210 -21.11 -36.60 -66.47
C ALA A 210 -22.15 -37.33 -67.36
N ASP A 211 -22.06 -38.65 -67.46
CA ASP A 211 -22.94 -39.55 -68.22
C ASP A 211 -24.03 -40.22 -67.37
N GLY A 212 -24.08 -39.91 -66.07
CA GLY A 212 -25.07 -40.48 -65.15
C GLY A 212 -26.51 -40.01 -65.43
N PRO A 213 -27.53 -40.79 -65.03
CA PRO A 213 -28.94 -40.49 -65.30
C PRO A 213 -29.45 -39.17 -64.68
N ASN A 214 -28.73 -38.62 -63.70
CA ASN A 214 -29.07 -37.36 -63.00
C ASN A 214 -27.97 -36.30 -63.07
N ALA A 215 -27.03 -36.41 -64.02
CA ALA A 215 -25.79 -35.63 -64.05
C ALA A 215 -25.97 -34.09 -64.09
N SER A 216 -27.08 -33.60 -64.64
CA SER A 216 -27.39 -32.16 -64.68
C SER A 216 -27.80 -31.61 -63.30
N SER A 217 -28.72 -32.29 -62.61
CA SER A 217 -29.18 -31.94 -61.27
C SER A 217 -28.06 -32.03 -60.24
N GLU A 218 -27.24 -33.10 -60.31
CA GLU A 218 -26.09 -33.28 -59.42
C GLU A 218 -25.03 -32.18 -59.62
N ARG A 219 -24.73 -31.81 -60.87
CA ARG A 219 -23.84 -30.69 -61.19
C ARG A 219 -24.34 -29.38 -60.59
N GLU A 220 -25.63 -29.09 -60.72
CA GLU A 220 -26.22 -27.87 -60.19
C GLU A 220 -26.14 -27.82 -58.65
N GLN A 221 -26.37 -28.96 -57.98
CA GLN A 221 -26.21 -29.07 -56.52
C GLN A 221 -24.76 -28.85 -56.07
N LEU A 222 -23.79 -29.43 -56.77
CA LEU A 222 -22.36 -29.24 -56.48
C LEU A 222 -21.95 -27.78 -56.65
N MET A 223 -22.41 -27.13 -57.73
CA MET A 223 -22.13 -25.70 -57.98
C MET A 223 -22.74 -24.80 -56.89
N ARG A 224 -23.98 -25.07 -56.46
CA ARG A 224 -24.60 -24.31 -55.35
C ARG A 224 -23.84 -24.48 -54.04
N ARG A 225 -23.45 -25.71 -53.69
CA ARG A 225 -22.65 -25.99 -52.48
C ARG A 225 -21.27 -25.34 -52.55
N GLN A 226 -20.63 -25.34 -53.72
CA GLN A 226 -19.37 -24.64 -53.93
C GLN A 226 -19.51 -23.14 -53.69
N GLN A 227 -20.57 -22.51 -54.23
CA GLN A 227 -20.83 -21.09 -54.03
C GLN A 227 -21.13 -20.75 -52.56
N GLN A 228 -21.88 -21.59 -51.86
CA GLN A 228 -22.15 -21.44 -50.42
C GLN A 228 -20.86 -21.49 -49.59
N LEU A 229 -20.00 -22.48 -49.84
CA LEU A 229 -18.72 -22.61 -49.14
C LEU A 229 -17.76 -21.46 -49.47
N GLN A 230 -17.80 -20.90 -50.69
CA GLN A 230 -17.03 -19.70 -51.02
C GLN A 230 -17.47 -18.47 -50.20
N GLN A 231 -18.78 -18.30 -50.00
CA GLN A 231 -19.32 -17.22 -49.17
C GLN A 231 -18.97 -17.42 -47.69
N GLU A 232 -19.09 -18.66 -47.20
CA GLU A 232 -18.71 -19.02 -45.82
C GLU A 232 -17.22 -18.78 -45.57
N ALA A 233 -16.34 -19.16 -46.51
CA ALA A 233 -14.90 -18.91 -46.41
C ALA A 233 -14.57 -17.40 -46.30
N ALA A 234 -15.23 -16.56 -47.10
CA ALA A 234 -15.06 -15.11 -47.04
C ALA A 234 -15.55 -14.54 -45.70
N TRP A 235 -16.68 -15.04 -45.19
CA TRP A 235 -17.21 -14.63 -43.89
C TRP A 235 -16.29 -15.04 -42.74
N LEU A 236 -15.78 -16.29 -42.73
CA LEU A 236 -14.85 -16.77 -41.72
C LEU A 236 -13.53 -15.97 -41.72
N ASP A 237 -13.01 -15.60 -42.90
CA ASP A 237 -11.83 -14.75 -43.00
C ASP A 237 -12.09 -13.34 -42.44
N GLN A 238 -13.25 -12.75 -42.73
CA GLN A 238 -13.65 -11.46 -42.15
C GLN A 238 -13.73 -11.53 -40.61
N GLN A 239 -14.34 -12.58 -40.07
CA GLN A 239 -14.44 -12.79 -38.62
C GLN A 239 -13.05 -12.95 -37.98
N LYS A 240 -12.17 -13.71 -38.61
CA LYS A 240 -10.77 -13.85 -38.18
C LYS A 240 -10.06 -12.51 -38.12
N GLN A 241 -10.15 -11.71 -39.19
CA GLN A 241 -9.52 -10.39 -39.25
C GLN A 241 -10.09 -9.44 -38.17
N GLN A 242 -11.39 -9.52 -37.86
CA GLN A 242 -11.97 -8.74 -36.77
C GLN A 242 -11.38 -9.14 -35.41
N LEU A 243 -11.33 -10.44 -35.08
CA LEU A 243 -10.75 -10.88 -33.82
C LEU A 243 -9.26 -10.54 -33.69
N MET A 244 -8.52 -10.55 -34.80
CA MET A 244 -7.13 -10.08 -34.80
C MET A 244 -7.01 -8.59 -34.48
N ARG A 245 -7.88 -7.73 -35.06
CA ARG A 245 -7.91 -6.30 -34.71
C ARG A 245 -8.28 -6.07 -33.25
N ASP A 246 -9.23 -6.83 -32.72
CA ASP A 246 -9.62 -6.76 -31.31
C ASP A 246 -8.46 -7.16 -30.39
N GLN A 247 -7.67 -8.18 -30.78
CA GLN A 247 -6.45 -8.59 -30.08
C GLN A 247 -5.38 -7.50 -30.09
N ASP A 248 -5.14 -6.87 -31.24
CA ASP A 248 -4.16 -5.80 -31.38
C ASP A 248 -4.56 -4.57 -30.54
N TYR A 249 -5.84 -4.20 -30.55
CA TYR A 249 -6.38 -3.14 -29.72
C TYR A 249 -6.21 -3.43 -28.22
N LEU A 250 -6.50 -4.66 -27.79
CA LEU A 250 -6.31 -5.09 -26.41
C LEU A 250 -4.82 -4.99 -26.00
N ASN A 251 -3.91 -5.47 -26.85
CA ASN A 251 -2.47 -5.43 -26.62
C ASN A 251 -1.95 -3.99 -26.50
N GLU A 252 -2.39 -3.08 -27.37
CA GLU A 252 -2.01 -1.68 -27.29
C GLU A 252 -2.58 -1.00 -26.03
N THR A 253 -3.80 -1.33 -25.64
CA THR A 253 -4.41 -0.82 -24.39
C THR A 253 -3.63 -1.28 -23.15
N ILE A 254 -3.21 -2.55 -23.11
CA ILE A 254 -2.35 -3.09 -22.04
C ILE A 254 -0.99 -2.38 -22.03
N LYS A 255 -0.41 -2.11 -23.21
CA LYS A 255 0.86 -1.40 -23.33
C LYS A 255 0.76 0.04 -22.82
N GLN A 256 -0.26 0.79 -23.21
CA GLN A 256 -0.52 2.15 -22.71
C GLN A 256 -0.71 2.19 -21.19
N ARG A 257 -1.42 1.20 -20.63
CA ARG A 257 -1.53 1.03 -19.19
C ARG A 257 -0.16 0.82 -18.53
N ASN A 258 0.68 -0.04 -19.09
CA ASN A 258 2.00 -0.33 -18.55
C ASN A 258 2.95 0.89 -18.64
N GLU A 259 2.88 1.66 -19.72
CA GLU A 259 3.63 2.92 -19.88
C GLU A 259 3.22 3.97 -18.83
N LEU A 260 1.94 3.98 -18.43
CA LEU A 260 1.48 4.87 -17.35
C LEU A 260 2.15 4.53 -16.01
N LEU A 261 2.44 3.25 -15.74
CA LEU A 261 3.15 2.81 -14.54
C LEU A 261 4.65 3.12 -14.58
N THR A 262 5.28 3.13 -15.76
CA THR A 262 6.72 3.46 -15.88
C THR A 262 6.99 4.95 -15.86
N THR A 263 6.06 5.76 -16.38
CA THR A 263 6.17 7.23 -16.42
C THR A 263 5.74 7.89 -15.12
N ALA A 264 4.81 7.28 -14.38
CA ALA A 264 4.59 7.63 -12.99
C ALA A 264 5.87 7.32 -12.21
N LYS A 265 6.67 8.34 -11.87
CA LYS A 265 7.63 8.22 -10.77
C LYS A 265 6.80 7.80 -9.58
N THR A 266 6.83 6.51 -9.22
CA THR A 266 6.09 5.99 -8.08
C THR A 266 6.45 6.89 -6.91
N PRO A 267 5.53 7.75 -6.44
CA PRO A 267 5.72 8.35 -5.14
C PRO A 267 5.74 7.12 -4.25
N THR A 268 6.89 6.82 -3.67
CA THR A 268 7.03 5.68 -2.76
C THR A 268 5.79 5.68 -1.88
N GLN A 269 5.23 4.49 -1.62
CA GLN A 269 4.08 4.27 -0.72
C GLN A 269 4.37 4.70 0.74
N GLN A 270 5.36 5.55 0.93
CA GLN A 270 6.07 5.96 2.12
C GLN A 270 6.43 7.46 2.02
N ALA A 271 5.63 8.29 1.34
CA ALA A 271 5.62 9.69 1.76
C ALA A 271 5.07 9.68 3.19
N PRO A 272 5.81 10.16 4.21
CA PRO A 272 5.30 10.18 5.58
C PRO A 272 3.97 10.95 5.58
N PHE A 273 2.91 10.24 5.92
CA PHE A 273 1.50 10.66 5.88
C PHE A 273 1.17 11.68 6.98
N GLU A 274 2.06 12.65 7.26
CA GLU A 274 1.68 13.81 8.07
C GLU A 274 0.76 14.71 7.21
N VAL A 275 -0.49 14.26 7.04
CA VAL A 275 -1.55 14.99 6.33
C VAL A 275 -2.28 15.95 7.28
N GLY A 276 -2.14 15.72 8.59
CA GLY A 276 -2.42 16.65 9.67
C GLY A 276 -1.20 16.81 10.58
N LEU A 277 -1.18 17.87 11.37
CA LEU A 277 -0.21 18.07 12.43
C LEU A 277 -0.80 18.89 13.57
N MET A 278 -0.86 18.26 14.75
CA MET A 278 -1.15 18.91 16.02
C MET A 278 0.15 19.36 16.69
N ASN A 279 0.40 20.67 16.72
CA ASN A 279 1.56 21.26 17.36
C ASN A 279 1.18 21.86 18.73
N ILE A 280 1.91 21.44 19.77
CA ILE A 280 1.75 21.93 21.14
C ILE A 280 3.08 22.52 21.61
N LYS A 281 3.17 23.85 21.70
CA LYS A 281 4.38 24.58 22.15
C LYS A 281 4.05 25.53 23.29
N ALA A 282 4.75 25.39 24.41
CA ALA A 282 4.56 26.24 25.59
C ALA A 282 3.08 26.37 26.04
N GLY A 283 2.30 25.29 25.92
CA GLY A 283 0.87 25.25 26.25
C GLY A 283 -0.07 25.80 25.17
N GLN A 284 0.46 26.37 24.08
CA GLN A 284 -0.33 26.80 22.93
C GLN A 284 -0.50 25.65 21.95
N ARG A 285 -1.75 25.49 21.48
CA ARG A 285 -2.15 24.49 20.49
C ARG A 285 -2.35 25.16 19.14
N THR A 286 -1.93 24.49 18.07
CA THR A 286 -2.32 24.80 16.69
C THR A 286 -2.40 23.50 15.91
N MET A 287 -3.47 23.31 15.15
CA MET A 287 -3.61 22.19 14.22
C MET A 287 -3.45 22.70 12.80
N THR A 288 -2.78 21.94 11.94
CA THR A 288 -2.70 22.24 10.51
C THR A 288 -3.03 20.99 9.70
N ILE A 289 -4.01 21.11 8.81
CA ILE A 289 -4.37 20.10 7.83
C ILE A 289 -3.72 20.47 6.50
N PHE A 290 -2.93 19.55 5.96
CA PHE A 290 -2.14 19.74 4.75
C PHE A 290 -2.73 19.03 3.54
N ALA A 291 -3.39 17.89 3.76
CA ALA A 291 -3.90 17.07 2.68
C ALA A 291 -5.07 16.19 3.13
N PHE A 292 -5.96 15.84 2.20
CA PHE A 292 -6.99 14.82 2.36
C PHE A 292 -7.53 14.39 1.00
N ALA A 293 -7.93 13.12 0.89
CA ALA A 293 -8.47 12.50 -0.31
C ALA A 293 -10.00 12.64 -0.44
N SER A 294 -10.69 12.74 0.70
CA SER A 294 -12.16 12.78 0.78
C SER A 294 -12.61 13.39 2.10
N ASN A 295 -13.91 13.66 2.25
CA ASN A 295 -14.46 14.14 3.52
C ASN A 295 -14.26 13.13 4.67
N GLN A 296 -14.37 11.83 4.39
CA GLN A 296 -14.18 10.77 5.38
C GLN A 296 -12.72 10.72 5.87
N ASP A 297 -11.77 10.86 4.95
CA ASP A 297 -10.34 10.96 5.25
C ASP A 297 -10.00 12.22 6.07
N LEU A 298 -10.63 13.35 5.73
CA LEU A 298 -10.51 14.60 6.49
C LEU A 298 -11.01 14.43 7.93
N VAL A 299 -12.19 13.85 8.13
CA VAL A 299 -12.77 13.62 9.45
C VAL A 299 -11.89 12.69 10.28
N ALA A 300 -11.38 11.60 9.69
CA ALA A 300 -10.46 10.70 10.37
C ALA A 300 -9.18 11.43 10.80
N THR A 301 -8.57 12.20 9.90
CA THR A 301 -7.36 12.99 10.19
C THR A 301 -7.61 13.98 11.33
N LEU A 302 -8.69 14.74 11.27
CA LEU A 302 -9.06 15.67 12.34
C LEU A 302 -9.27 14.95 13.68
N ALA A 303 -9.91 13.77 13.67
CA ALA A 303 -10.13 12.98 14.88
C ALA A 303 -8.79 12.48 15.48
N HIS A 304 -7.85 12.06 14.63
CA HIS A 304 -6.50 11.68 15.03
C HIS A 304 -5.74 12.84 15.68
N GLU A 305 -5.72 14.01 15.02
CA GLU A 305 -5.06 15.21 15.55
C GLU A 305 -5.70 15.72 16.84
N PHE A 306 -7.00 15.51 17.03
CA PHE A 306 -7.67 15.78 18.31
C PHE A 306 -7.18 14.85 19.43
N GLY A 307 -6.89 13.59 19.16
CA GLY A 307 -6.25 12.71 20.13
C GLY A 307 -4.88 13.25 20.57
N HIS A 308 -4.07 13.71 19.61
CA HIS A 308 -2.82 14.42 19.90
C HIS A 308 -3.04 15.72 20.69
N ALA A 309 -4.15 16.44 20.48
CA ALA A 309 -4.46 17.67 21.22
C ALA A 309 -4.66 17.42 22.73
N PHE A 310 -5.10 16.21 23.09
CA PHE A 310 -5.17 15.72 24.47
C PHE A 310 -3.85 15.11 24.99
N GLY A 311 -2.86 14.91 24.10
CA GLY A 311 -1.57 14.32 24.41
C GLY A 311 -1.50 12.82 24.20
N VAL A 312 -2.48 12.22 23.52
CA VAL A 312 -2.46 10.79 23.17
C VAL A 312 -1.44 10.56 22.06
N GLY A 313 -0.56 9.58 22.23
CA GLY A 313 0.39 9.13 21.20
C GLY A 313 -0.24 8.12 20.23
N HIS A 314 0.54 7.64 19.26
CA HIS A 314 0.06 6.58 18.37
C HIS A 314 -0.17 5.26 19.11
N THR A 315 -1.12 4.48 18.61
CA THR A 315 -1.42 3.12 19.04
C THR A 315 -0.87 2.10 18.04
N ASP A 316 -0.72 0.84 18.47
CA ASP A 316 -0.24 -0.24 17.60
C ASP A 316 -1.37 -1.00 16.86
N THR A 317 -2.64 -0.74 17.19
CA THR A 317 -3.79 -1.37 16.53
C THR A 317 -4.14 -0.62 15.25
N ASP A 318 -4.22 -1.34 14.13
CA ASP A 318 -4.38 -0.78 12.78
C ASP A 318 -5.76 -0.18 12.49
N ASP A 319 -6.81 -0.63 13.18
CA ASP A 319 -8.18 -0.10 13.08
C ASP A 319 -8.43 1.13 13.97
N SER A 320 -7.48 1.49 14.83
CA SER A 320 -7.58 2.62 15.77
C SER A 320 -7.48 3.96 15.03
N ILE A 321 -8.25 4.96 15.47
CA ILE A 321 -8.07 6.34 14.99
C ILE A 321 -6.66 6.82 15.28
N MET A 322 -6.07 6.46 16.43
CA MET A 322 -4.70 6.83 16.80
C MET A 322 -3.61 5.95 16.16
N TYR A 323 -3.93 5.10 15.18
CA TYR A 323 -2.92 4.33 14.47
C TYR A 323 -2.00 5.25 13.64
N HIS A 324 -0.69 4.98 13.64
CA HIS A 324 0.29 5.81 12.95
C HIS A 324 0.12 5.86 11.42
N SER A 325 -0.63 4.91 10.83
CA SER A 325 -0.91 4.84 9.40
C SER A 325 -2.43 4.88 9.18
N LEU A 326 -3.01 6.02 9.54
CA LEU A 326 -4.43 6.31 9.39
C LEU A 326 -4.89 6.21 7.94
N THR A 327 -6.11 5.72 7.73
CA THR A 327 -6.77 5.69 6.43
C THR A 327 -8.21 6.17 6.55
N SER A 328 -8.92 6.29 5.43
CA SER A 328 -10.35 6.63 5.45
C SER A 328 -11.23 5.57 6.13
N GLN A 329 -10.73 4.36 6.36
CA GLN A 329 -11.49 3.21 6.84
C GLN A 329 -11.81 3.32 8.34
N GLN A 330 -10.99 4.04 9.11
CA GLN A 330 -11.21 4.30 10.52
C GLN A 330 -12.27 5.40 10.71
N THR A 331 -13.55 4.99 10.74
CA THR A 331 -14.69 5.92 10.85
C THR A 331 -15.20 6.13 12.28
N THR A 332 -14.71 5.35 13.24
CA THR A 332 -15.19 5.31 14.62
C THR A 332 -14.04 5.08 15.58
N LEU A 333 -14.12 5.63 16.80
CA LEU A 333 -13.16 5.33 17.86
C LEU A 333 -13.27 3.87 18.29
N THR A 334 -12.12 3.22 18.45
CA THR A 334 -12.02 1.85 18.95
C THR A 334 -11.86 1.85 20.48
N PRO A 335 -12.02 0.69 21.14
CA PRO A 335 -11.67 0.54 22.55
C PRO A 335 -10.22 0.95 22.86
N THR A 336 -9.29 0.77 21.90
CA THR A 336 -7.90 1.18 22.06
C THR A 336 -7.75 2.70 22.11
N ASP A 337 -8.46 3.44 21.24
CA ASP A 337 -8.48 4.91 21.28
C ASP A 337 -9.04 5.43 22.61
N ILE A 338 -10.13 4.83 23.07
CA ILE A 338 -10.81 5.20 24.32
C ILE A 338 -9.89 4.95 25.52
N ALA A 339 -9.28 3.77 25.59
CA ALA A 339 -8.35 3.43 26.67
C ALA A 339 -7.12 4.36 26.70
N ALA A 340 -6.60 4.73 25.53
CA ALA A 340 -5.46 5.64 25.43
C ALA A 340 -5.81 7.04 25.96
N LEU A 341 -6.99 7.57 25.61
CA LEU A 341 -7.42 8.86 26.14
C LEU A 341 -7.77 8.80 27.64
N GLN A 342 -8.37 7.71 28.12
CA GLN A 342 -8.62 7.51 29.57
C GLN A 342 -7.31 7.53 30.37
N ALA A 343 -6.28 6.85 29.88
CA ALA A 343 -4.97 6.83 30.53
C ALA A 343 -4.33 8.24 30.57
N GLN A 344 -4.46 8.99 29.48
CA GLN A 344 -3.92 10.35 29.36
C GLN A 344 -4.67 11.35 30.24
N CYS A 345 -5.99 11.22 30.34
CA CYS A 345 -6.86 12.13 31.07
C CYS A 345 -7.14 11.73 32.53
N HIS A 346 -6.71 10.55 32.96
CA HIS A 346 -6.99 9.95 34.27
C HIS A 346 -8.49 9.93 34.61
N PHE A 347 -9.31 9.44 33.67
CA PHE A 347 -10.75 9.23 33.89
C PHE A 347 -11.08 8.05 34.80
#